data_AF-A0A2D5Y6G8-F1
#
_entry.id   AF-A0A2D5Y6G8-F1
#
_cell.length_a   1.000
_cell.length_b   1.000
_cell.length_c   1.000
_cell.angle_alpha   90.00
_cell.angle_beta   90.00
_cell.angle_gamma   90.00
#
_symmetry.space_group_name_H-M   'P 1'
#
loop_
_entity.id
_entity.type
_entity.pdbx_description
1 polymer ?
#
loop_
_entity_poly.entity_id
_entity_poly.type
_entity_poly.pdbx_seq_one_letter_code
_entity_poly.pdbx_strand_id
1 'polypeptide(L)'
;MNWSKELWFALLFLSVGFTIWPLMVYYLGLSIGIEFFLNTTLRTWAEQIVYGPLGGLDIFSIASFSFLCLPYLLFNLIRIILAVGQSSLKD
;
A
#
# COMPACT_ATOMS: atom_id res chain seq x y z
N MET A 1 24.13 6.32 3.48
CA MET A 1 22.65 6.41 3.52
C MET A 1 22.28 7.41 4.61
N ASN A 2 21.51 8.46 4.30
CA ASN A 2 21.05 9.40 5.34
C ASN A 2 19.84 8.81 6.04
N TRP A 3 20.05 8.16 7.20
CA TRP A 3 18.99 7.47 7.97
C TRP A 3 17.78 8.35 8.27
N SER A 4 18.01 9.63 8.59
CA SER A 4 16.92 10.58 8.81
C SER A 4 16.02 10.75 7.58
N LYS A 5 16.60 10.90 6.38
CA LYS A 5 15.82 11.04 5.15
C LYS A 5 15.02 9.78 4.85
N GLU A 6 15.63 8.61 5.03
CA GLU A 6 14.98 7.33 4.79
C GLU A 6 13.80 7.10 5.74
N LEU A 7 13.92 7.50 7.00
CA LEU A 7 12.85 7.42 7.98
C LEU A 7 11.68 8.36 7.63
N TRP A 8 11.97 9.57 7.17
CA TRP A 8 10.94 10.48 6.65
C TRP A 8 10.22 9.92 5.42
N PHE A 9 10.95 9.27 4.51
CA PHE A 9 10.33 8.59 3.37
C PHE A 9 9.45 7.42 3.80
N ALA A 10 9.92 6.59 4.74
CA ALA A 10 9.13 5.48 5.28
C ALA A 10 7.84 6.01 5.92
N LEU A 11 7.93 7.05 6.76
CA LEU A 11 6.77 7.71 7.37
C LEU A 11 5.77 8.21 6.31
N LEU A 12 6.26 8.90 5.28
CA LEU A 12 5.41 9.43 4.21
C LEU A 12 4.67 8.29 3.50
N PHE A 13 5.37 7.27 3.03
CA PHE A 13 4.74 6.20 2.26
C PHE A 13 3.86 5.27 3.11
N LEU A 14 4.21 5.06 4.38
CA LEU A 14 3.34 4.37 5.32
C LEU A 14 2.08 5.19 5.60
N SER A 15 2.18 6.51 5.80
CA SER A 15 0.99 7.35 5.97
C SER A 15 0.06 7.32 4.74
N VAL A 16 0.64 7.40 3.54
CA VAL A 16 -0.09 7.23 2.27
C VAL A 16 -0.74 5.84 2.19
N GLY A 17 0.00 4.80 2.58
CA GLY A 17 -0.46 3.41 2.63
C GLY A 17 -1.63 3.18 3.58
N PHE A 18 -1.64 3.86 4.71
CA PHE A 18 -2.69 3.73 5.72
C PHE A 18 -3.88 4.67 5.51
N THR A 19 -3.83 5.62 4.57
CA THR A 19 -4.90 6.62 4.38
C THR A 19 -5.38 6.70 2.94
N ILE A 20 -4.52 7.13 2.02
CA ILE A 20 -4.87 7.41 0.62
C ILE A 20 -4.98 6.12 -0.19
N TRP A 21 -4.12 5.15 0.06
CA TRP A 21 -4.07 3.91 -0.71
C TRP A 21 -5.39 3.12 -0.70
N PRO A 22 -6.03 2.84 0.45
CA PRO A 22 -7.32 2.16 0.46
C PRO A 22 -8.40 2.95 -0.29
N LEU A 23 -8.43 4.27 -0.16
CA LEU A 23 -9.36 5.13 -0.91
C LEU A 23 -9.16 4.99 -2.42
N MET A 24 -7.90 5.06 -2.89
CA MET A 24 -7.59 4.89 -4.31
C MET A 24 -8.06 3.52 -4.82
N VAL A 25 -7.80 2.45 -4.08
CA VAL A 25 -8.21 1.08 -4.47
C VAL A 25 -9.72 0.96 -4.55
N TYR A 26 -10.45 1.50 -3.57
CA TYR A 26 -11.91 1.44 -3.55
C TYR A 26 -12.54 2.19 -4.73
N TYR A 27 -12.14 3.44 -4.97
CA TYR A 27 -12.69 4.23 -6.07
C TYR A 27 -12.28 3.73 -7.45
N LEU A 28 -11.08 3.15 -7.56
CA LEU A 28 -10.66 2.47 -8.78
C LEU A 28 -11.47 1.19 -9.03
N GLY A 29 -11.79 0.44 -7.98
CA GLY A 29 -12.69 -0.70 -8.07
C GLY A 29 -14.09 -0.30 -8.52
N LEU A 30 -14.61 0.83 -8.01
CA LEU A 30 -15.88 1.41 -8.47
C LEU A 30 -15.82 1.84 -9.94
N SER A 31 -14.75 2.50 -10.37
CA SER A 31 -14.63 2.98 -11.75
C SER A 31 -14.50 1.86 -12.79
N ILE A 32 -13.89 0.73 -12.39
CA ILE A 32 -13.79 -0.49 -13.21
C ILE A 32 -15.07 -1.33 -13.16
N GLY A 33 -16.00 -1.03 -12.25
CA GLY A 33 -17.28 -1.74 -12.12
C GLY A 33 -17.16 -3.10 -11.43
N ILE A 34 -16.21 -3.25 -10.51
CA ILE A 34 -16.05 -4.48 -9.72
C ILE A 34 -17.27 -4.65 -8.81
N GLU A 35 -18.05 -5.71 -9.01
CA GLU A 35 -19.29 -5.99 -8.27
C GLU A 35 -19.12 -5.93 -6.75
N PHE A 36 -17.99 -6.42 -6.23
CA PHE A 36 -17.67 -6.36 -4.81
C PHE A 36 -17.73 -4.93 -4.26
N PHE A 37 -17.13 -3.96 -4.96
CA PHE A 37 -17.09 -2.56 -4.55
C PHE A 37 -18.41 -1.83 -4.85
N LEU A 38 -19.17 -2.27 -5.86
CA LEU A 38 -20.51 -1.72 -6.14
C LEU A 38 -21.51 -2.08 -5.03
N ASN A 39 -21.36 -3.27 -4.44
CA ASN A 39 -22.28 -3.79 -3.41
C ASN A 39 -21.81 -3.52 -1.97
N THR A 40 -20.58 -3.05 -1.77
CA THR A 40 -20.00 -2.82 -0.44
C THR A 40 -19.70 -1.34 -0.24
N THR A 41 -20.15 -0.75 0.87
CA THR A 41 -19.82 0.66 1.16
C THR A 41 -18.34 0.83 1.52
N LEU A 42 -17.77 2.01 1.23
CA LEU A 42 -16.39 2.38 1.59
C LEU A 42 -16.11 2.11 3.07
N ARG A 43 -17.05 2.50 3.94
CA ARG A 43 -16.92 2.31 5.38
C ARG A 43 -16.87 0.84 5.75
N THR A 44 -17.80 0.03 5.25
CA THR A 44 -17.85 -1.40 5.55
C THR A 44 -16.59 -2.10 5.08
N TRP A 45 -16.13 -1.80 3.86
CA TRP A 45 -14.89 -2.36 3.34
C TRP A 45 -13.67 -1.96 4.17
N ALA A 46 -13.54 -0.67 4.50
CA ALA A 46 -12.44 -0.17 5.31
C ALA A 46 -12.45 -0.81 6.71
N GLU A 47 -13.56 -0.76 7.42
CA GLU A 47 -13.64 -1.22 8.82
C GLU A 47 -13.57 -2.74 8.94
N GLN A 48 -14.18 -3.51 8.03
CA GLN A 48 -14.27 -4.96 8.20
C GLN A 48 -13.16 -5.74 7.49
N ILE A 49 -12.63 -5.21 6.39
CA ILE A 49 -11.72 -5.96 5.51
C ILE A 49 -10.31 -5.38 5.54
N VAL A 50 -10.17 -4.05 5.51
CA VAL A 50 -8.84 -3.42 5.49
C VAL A 50 -8.28 -3.25 6.90
N TYR A 51 -8.95 -2.47 7.75
CA TYR A 51 -8.46 -2.11 9.07
C TYR A 51 -8.91 -3.06 10.17
N GLY A 52 -10.09 -3.67 10.05
CA GLY A 52 -10.64 -4.59 11.05
C GLY A 52 -9.68 -5.73 11.42
N PRO A 53 -9.10 -6.44 10.45
CA PRO A 53 -8.16 -7.53 10.73
C PRO A 53 -6.91 -7.10 11.52
N LEU A 54 -6.53 -5.82 11.47
CA LEU A 54 -5.36 -5.31 12.20
C LEU A 54 -5.53 -5.36 13.73
N GLY A 55 -6.77 -5.48 14.22
CA GLY A 55 -7.05 -5.65 15.65
C GLY A 55 -6.69 -7.03 16.19
N GLY A 56 -6.46 -8.02 15.32
CA GLY A 56 -6.06 -9.38 15.68
C GLY A 56 -4.64 -9.74 15.23
N LEU A 57 -4.18 -10.93 15.61
CA LEU A 57 -2.88 -11.50 15.18
C LEU A 57 -3.07 -12.70 14.23
N ASP A 58 -4.11 -12.65 13.41
CA ASP A 58 -4.44 -13.71 12.46
C ASP A 58 -3.74 -13.49 11.11
N ILE A 59 -3.78 -14.51 10.25
CA ILE A 59 -3.25 -14.44 8.87
C ILE A 59 -3.85 -13.26 8.09
N PHE A 60 -5.14 -12.96 8.33
CA PHE A 60 -5.81 -11.81 7.73
C PHE A 60 -5.22 -10.47 8.17
N SER A 61 -4.70 -10.37 9.41
CA SER A 61 -3.99 -9.19 9.90
C SER A 61 -2.70 -8.96 9.11
N ILE A 62 -1.93 -10.02 8.88
CA ILE A 62 -0.69 -9.97 8.08
C ILE A 62 -1.00 -9.58 6.63
N ALA A 63 -2.07 -10.13 6.05
CA ALA A 63 -2.50 -9.79 4.69
C ALA A 63 -2.89 -8.30 4.59
N SER A 64 -3.72 -7.81 5.51
CA SER A 64 -4.12 -6.39 5.55
C SER A 64 -2.93 -5.46 5.79
N PHE A 65 -2.03 -5.81 6.71
CA PHE A 65 -0.83 -5.02 6.95
C PHE A 65 0.08 -4.98 5.72
N SER A 66 0.27 -6.11 5.04
CA SER A 66 1.04 -6.19 3.80
C SER A 66 0.40 -5.35 2.69
N PHE A 67 -0.93 -5.38 2.59
CA PHE A 67 -1.68 -4.55 1.64
C PHE A 67 -1.51 -3.05 1.92
N LEU A 68 -1.54 -2.62 3.19
CA LEU A 68 -1.34 -1.22 3.56
C LEU A 68 0.11 -0.77 3.35
N CYS A 69 1.08 -1.68 3.43
CA CYS A 69 2.48 -1.41 3.14
C CYS A 69 2.79 -1.38 1.64
N LEU A 70 1.85 -1.76 0.76
CA LEU A 70 2.10 -1.85 -0.69
C LEU A 70 2.71 -0.58 -1.30
N PRO A 71 2.24 0.65 -1.03
CA PRO A 71 2.84 1.84 -1.63
C PRO A 71 4.31 2.02 -1.27
N TYR A 72 4.67 1.73 -0.01
CA TYR A 72 6.05 1.76 0.45
C TYR A 72 6.90 0.68 -0.22
N LEU A 73 6.38 -0.54 -0.34
CA LEU A 73 7.07 -1.65 -1.01
C LEU A 73 7.27 -1.38 -2.50
N LEU A 74 6.23 -0.93 -3.21
CA LEU A 74 6.29 -0.57 -4.62
C LEU A 74 7.31 0.54 -4.89
N PHE A 75 7.34 1.57 -4.05
CA PHE A 75 8.33 2.63 -4.19
C PHE A 75 9.77 2.11 -4.04
N ASN A 76 10.02 1.25 -3.06
CA ASN A 76 11.34 0.63 -2.88
C ASN A 76 11.69 -0.31 -4.03
N LEU A 77 10.74 -1.05 -4.59
CA LEU A 77 10.96 -1.86 -5.78
C LEU A 77 11.36 -1.00 -6.98
N ILE A 78 10.69 0.12 -7.22
CA ILE A 78 11.05 1.07 -8.28
C ILE A 78 12.48 1.60 -8.07
N ARG A 79 12.85 1.96 -6.83
CA ARG A 79 14.22 2.39 -6.51
C ARG A 79 15.26 1.32 -6.83
N ILE A 80 14.98 0.07 -6.48
CA ILE A 80 15.87 -1.06 -6.78
C ILE A 80 16.01 -1.25 -8.29
N ILE A 81 14.90 -1.24 -9.03
CA ILE A 81 14.90 -1.36 -10.49
C ILE A 81 15.72 -0.25 -11.15
N LEU A 82 15.54 0.99 -10.70
CA LEU A 82 16.30 2.13 -11.22
C LEU A 82 17.79 2.03 -10.89
N ALA A 83 18.14 1.57 -9.69
CA ALA A 83 19.54 1.37 -9.30
C ALA A 83 20.22 0.30 -10.18
N VAL A 84 19.54 -0.82 -10.42
CA VAL A 84 20.02 -1.90 -11.31
C VAL A 84 20.13 -1.41 -12.76
N GLY A 85 19.15 -0.65 -13.25
CA GLY A 85 19.18 -0.07 -14.59
C GLY A 85 20.35 0.91 -14.78
N GLN A 86 20.68 1.71 -13.77
CA GLN A 86 21.81 2.64 -13.82
C GLN A 86 23.17 1.94 -13.81
N SER A 87 23.31 0.79 -13.14
CA SER A 87 24.55 -0.01 -13.24
C SER A 87 24.75 -0.57 -14.64
N SER A 88 23.69 -1.03 -15.31
CA SER A 88 23.78 -1.64 -16.65
C SER A 88 24.14 -0.66 -17.77
N LEU A 89 23.98 0.65 -17.57
CA LEU A 89 24.35 1.70 -18.56
C LEU A 89 25.79 2.18 -18.42
N LYS A 90 26.48 1.76 -17.35
CA LYS A 90 27.86 2.15 -17.05
C LYS A 90 28.90 1.12 -17.52
N ASP A 91 28.44 -0.09 -17.84
CA ASP A 91 29.20 -1.17 -18.47
C ASP A 91 29.06 -1.11 -20.01
#